data_AF-A0A7J9PWG2-F1
#
_entry.id   AF-A0A7J9PWG2-F1
#
_cell.length_a   1.000
_cell.length_b   1.000
_cell.length_c   1.000
_cell.angle_alpha   90.00
_cell.angle_beta   90.00
_cell.angle_gamma   90.00
#
_symmetry.space_group_name_H-M   'P 1'
#
loop_
_entity.id
_entity.type
_entity.pdbx_description
1 polymer ?
#
loop_
_entity_poly.entity_id
_entity_poly.type
_entity_poly.pdbx_seq_one_letter_code
_entity_poly.pdbx_strand_id
1 'polypeptide(L)'
;MSFSEIKKIKQAIHEGSLWELVEERCRCRPELLSALKKLGEHKEFLEMFEPLSRKSFFYTGKVSLNRPIVYRYRKRIFERYEKPEADILVVLPESGRPYSKTYYDVIKKISEKVNAHFVVNSVFGPVPVEFDEMYPIGQSVVPDEVEPEDNLIKEYIKRFDYHDVLNWKDDKTFEELKSFKKKSSFNIDVQKIKSVAFYQFGKCQDLFRGKIKIVKSKNGKIRNVFVNDEHILSVRNDGFFTLKMPGAKKLHSILKYPNMRVVVNDDAVPFIREGKNVFSKFVVECDPEIRPKDEVLIVDKKDALIGIGRAVMNRDEMLSFKKGIGVKVR
;
A
#
# COMPACT_ATOMS: atom_id res chain seq x y z
N MET A 1 -33.88 15.06 1.71
CA MET A 1 -32.43 15.37 1.74
C MET A 1 -32.24 16.76 1.16
N SER A 2 -31.58 17.69 1.86
CA SER A 2 -31.42 19.07 1.35
C SER A 2 -30.35 19.14 0.25
N PHE A 3 -30.45 20.11 -0.66
CA PHE A 3 -29.42 20.36 -1.68
C PHE A 3 -28.05 20.67 -1.07
N SER A 4 -28.02 21.28 0.11
CA SER A 4 -26.79 21.54 0.87
C SER A 4 -26.10 20.24 1.26
N GLU A 5 -26.84 19.24 1.74
CA GLU A 5 -26.25 17.96 2.14
C GLU A 5 -25.70 17.18 0.94
N ILE A 6 -26.41 17.21 -0.20
CA ILE A 6 -25.92 16.60 -1.45
C ILE A 6 -24.61 17.26 -1.91
N LYS A 7 -24.50 18.59 -1.81
CA LYS A 7 -23.26 19.32 -2.14
C LYS A 7 -22.11 18.90 -1.22
N LYS A 8 -22.35 18.78 0.09
CA LYS A 8 -21.35 18.31 1.05
C LYS A 8 -20.88 16.89 0.73
N ILE A 9 -21.78 15.97 0.42
CA ILE A 9 -21.44 14.59 0.03
C ILE A 9 -20.57 14.59 -1.24
N LYS A 10 -20.94 15.35 -2.27
CA LYS A 10 -20.14 15.45 -3.50
C LYS A 10 -18.75 16.02 -3.24
N GLN A 11 -18.65 17.03 -2.37
CA GLN A 11 -17.36 17.60 -2.00
C GLN A 11 -16.50 16.58 -1.23
N ALA A 12 -17.08 15.85 -0.29
CA ALA A 12 -16.38 14.81 0.45
C ALA A 12 -15.92 13.65 -0.45
N ILE A 13 -16.68 13.30 -1.48
CA ILE A 13 -16.23 12.34 -2.52
C ILE A 13 -15.02 12.90 -3.28
N HIS A 14 -15.09 14.17 -3.71
CA HIS A 14 -14.02 14.81 -4.47
C HIS A 14 -12.71 14.92 -3.68
N GLU A 15 -12.79 15.34 -2.41
CA GLU A 15 -11.64 15.46 -1.51
C GLU A 15 -11.16 14.11 -0.96
N GLY A 16 -12.01 13.09 -1.07
CA GLY A 16 -11.75 11.75 -0.60
C GLY A 16 -12.04 11.53 0.90
N SER A 17 -12.81 12.40 1.55
CA SER A 17 -13.17 12.39 2.97
C SER A 17 -14.58 11.82 3.26
N LEU A 18 -15.16 11.05 2.33
CA LEU A 18 -16.52 10.54 2.48
C LEU A 18 -16.68 9.67 3.75
N TRP A 19 -15.70 8.85 4.08
CA TRP A 19 -15.77 7.99 5.27
C TRP A 19 -15.78 8.80 6.56
N GLU A 20 -14.99 9.88 6.64
CA GLU A 20 -15.03 10.82 7.75
C GLU A 20 -16.40 11.48 7.89
N LEU A 21 -17.00 11.93 6.78
CA LEU A 21 -18.34 12.51 6.79
C LEU A 21 -19.40 11.51 7.25
N VAL A 22 -19.33 10.25 6.79
CA VAL A 22 -20.25 9.18 7.20
C VAL A 22 -20.10 8.90 8.70
N GLU A 23 -18.88 8.78 9.21
CA GLU A 23 -18.61 8.57 10.64
C GLU A 23 -19.13 9.73 11.49
N GLU A 24 -18.92 10.98 11.07
CA GLU A 24 -19.44 12.17 11.74
C GLU A 24 -20.98 12.13 11.83
N ARG A 25 -21.65 11.85 10.71
CA ARG A 25 -23.13 11.79 10.64
C ARG A 25 -23.72 10.63 11.44
N CYS A 26 -23.05 9.48 11.44
CA CYS A 26 -23.53 8.29 12.14
C CYS A 26 -23.39 8.39 13.66
N ARG A 27 -22.67 9.38 14.20
CA ARG A 27 -22.59 9.64 15.65
C ARG A 27 -23.80 10.36 16.23
N CYS A 28 -24.66 10.95 15.40
CA CYS A 28 -25.82 11.71 15.89
C CYS A 28 -26.90 10.82 16.54
N ARG A 29 -26.97 9.52 16.21
CA ARG A 29 -27.98 8.59 16.72
C ARG A 29 -27.44 7.17 16.89
N PRO A 30 -27.84 6.43 17.94
CA PRO A 30 -27.41 5.04 18.15
C PRO A 30 -27.71 4.10 16.98
N GLU A 31 -28.86 4.26 16.31
CA GLU A 31 -29.25 3.38 15.20
C GLU A 31 -28.34 3.57 13.97
N LEU A 32 -27.91 4.81 13.71
CA LEU A 32 -26.99 5.11 12.61
C LEU A 32 -25.57 4.61 12.91
N LEU A 33 -25.14 4.68 14.17
CA LEU A 33 -23.88 4.08 14.59
C LEU A 33 -23.91 2.55 14.45
N SER A 34 -25.04 1.92 14.79
CA SER A 34 -25.25 0.48 14.57
C SER A 34 -25.20 0.13 13.08
N ALA A 35 -25.88 0.91 12.23
CA ALA A 35 -25.85 0.73 10.79
C ALA A 35 -24.43 0.87 10.21
N LEU A 36 -23.63 1.83 10.70
CA LEU A 36 -22.23 1.99 10.29
C LEU A 36 -21.37 0.81 10.71
N LYS A 37 -21.56 0.27 11.93
CA LYS A 37 -20.87 -0.96 12.37
C LYS A 37 -21.23 -2.13 11.45
N LYS A 38 -22.50 -2.30 11.11
CA LYS A 38 -22.99 -3.35 10.20
C LYS A 38 -22.42 -3.20 8.79
N LEU A 39 -22.32 -1.96 8.28
CA LEU A 39 -21.68 -1.67 6.99
C LEU A 39 -20.23 -2.17 6.94
N GLY A 40 -19.51 -2.08 8.06
CA GLY A 40 -18.14 -2.60 8.21
C GLY A 40 -18.00 -4.11 8.02
N GLU A 41 -19.07 -4.89 8.18
CA GLU A 41 -19.05 -6.33 7.91
C GLU A 41 -19.00 -6.63 6.40
N HIS A 42 -19.43 -5.69 5.56
CA HIS A 42 -19.39 -5.78 4.09
C HIS A 42 -18.10 -5.19 3.49
N LYS A 43 -17.03 -5.05 4.29
CA LYS A 43 -15.76 -4.45 3.88
C LYS A 43 -15.13 -5.10 2.66
N GLU A 44 -15.32 -6.40 2.43
CA GLU A 44 -14.75 -7.10 1.27
C GLU A 44 -15.35 -6.61 -0.04
N PHE A 45 -16.67 -6.43 -0.07
CA PHE A 45 -17.38 -5.85 -1.22
C PHE A 45 -16.96 -4.40 -1.44
N LEU A 46 -16.95 -3.59 -0.37
CA LEU A 46 -16.57 -2.17 -0.44
C LEU A 46 -15.11 -1.98 -0.85
N GLU A 47 -14.22 -2.91 -0.50
CA GLU A 47 -12.79 -2.88 -0.86
C GLU A 47 -12.59 -2.88 -2.37
N MET A 48 -13.48 -3.54 -3.13
CA MET A 48 -13.39 -3.60 -4.59
C MET A 48 -13.45 -2.20 -5.24
N PHE A 49 -14.12 -1.24 -4.60
CA PHE A 49 -14.31 0.12 -5.10
C PHE A 49 -13.41 1.14 -4.38
N GLU A 50 -12.79 0.75 -3.27
CA GLU A 50 -11.95 1.65 -2.50
C GLU A 50 -10.67 1.96 -3.28
N PRO A 51 -10.33 3.23 -3.54
CA PRO A 51 -9.09 3.57 -4.22
C PRO A 51 -7.85 3.07 -3.47
N LEU A 52 -6.74 2.83 -4.17
CA LEU A 52 -5.45 2.46 -3.56
C LEU A 52 -5.03 3.44 -2.48
N SER A 53 -5.31 4.74 -2.68
CA SER A 53 -4.94 5.79 -1.75
C SER A 53 -5.80 7.04 -1.78
N ARG A 54 -5.76 7.81 -0.69
CA ARG A 54 -6.39 9.13 -0.52
C ARG A 54 -5.37 10.12 0.06
N LYS A 55 -5.79 11.36 0.31
CA LYS A 55 -4.90 12.42 0.82
C LYS A 55 -4.43 12.14 2.25
N SER A 56 -5.35 11.72 3.11
CA SER A 56 -5.08 11.38 4.51
C SER A 56 -6.08 10.33 5.00
N PHE A 57 -5.77 9.72 6.14
CA PHE A 57 -6.67 8.84 6.87
C PHE A 57 -6.85 9.38 8.28
N PHE A 58 -8.08 9.72 8.69
CA PHE A 58 -8.34 10.15 10.06
C PHE A 58 -8.89 8.99 10.89
N TYR A 59 -8.14 8.59 11.91
CA TYR A 59 -8.63 7.65 12.91
C TYR A 59 -9.49 8.41 13.92
N THR A 60 -10.79 8.14 13.94
CA THR A 60 -11.72 8.75 14.90
C THR A 60 -12.29 7.75 15.91
N GLY A 61 -11.82 6.50 15.87
CA GLY A 61 -12.19 5.42 16.78
C GLY A 61 -12.15 4.05 16.10
N LYS A 62 -12.47 2.99 16.84
CA LYS A 62 -12.41 1.60 16.34
C LYS A 62 -13.20 1.37 15.05
N VAL A 63 -14.29 2.12 14.83
CA VAL A 63 -15.09 2.03 13.60
C VAL A 63 -14.30 2.44 12.35
N SER A 64 -13.33 3.35 12.47
CA SER A 64 -12.47 3.73 11.34
C SER A 64 -11.61 2.56 10.85
N LEU A 65 -11.32 1.57 11.71
CA LEU A 65 -10.57 0.35 11.35
C LEU A 65 -11.41 -0.64 10.52
N ASN A 66 -12.73 -0.47 10.46
CA ASN A 66 -13.61 -1.25 9.58
C ASN A 66 -13.63 -0.73 8.14
N ARG A 67 -12.98 0.41 7.86
CA ARG A 67 -12.94 0.97 6.51
C ARG A 67 -12.21 0.03 5.54
N PRO A 68 -12.61 -0.02 4.26
CA PRO A 68 -12.10 -1.03 3.34
C PRO A 68 -10.58 -0.95 3.08
N ILE A 69 -9.99 0.24 3.18
CA ILE A 69 -8.53 0.41 3.04
C ILE A 69 -7.75 -0.31 4.16
N VAL A 70 -8.27 -0.30 5.40
CA VAL A 70 -7.61 -0.97 6.53
C VAL A 70 -7.72 -2.49 6.36
N TYR A 71 -8.86 -2.98 5.90
CA TYR A 71 -9.02 -4.37 5.50
C TYR A 71 -8.01 -4.79 4.41
N ARG A 72 -7.88 -3.99 3.35
CA ARG A 72 -6.89 -4.25 2.29
C ARG A 72 -5.47 -4.32 2.85
N TYR A 73 -5.09 -3.37 3.69
CA TYR A 73 -3.76 -3.35 4.33
C TYR A 73 -3.51 -4.61 5.14
N ARG A 74 -4.43 -4.94 6.05
CA ARG A 74 -4.34 -6.13 6.90
C ARG A 74 -4.36 -7.42 6.10
N LYS A 75 -5.05 -7.48 4.97
CA LYS A 75 -5.01 -8.65 4.08
C LYS A 75 -3.65 -8.76 3.37
N ARG A 76 -3.21 -7.67 2.73
CA ARG A 76 -1.99 -7.65 1.91
C ARG A 76 -0.69 -7.80 2.71
N ILE A 77 -0.65 -7.42 3.99
CA ILE A 77 0.55 -7.69 4.82
C ILE A 77 0.79 -9.20 5.04
N PHE A 78 -0.24 -10.05 4.97
CA PHE A 78 -0.07 -11.50 5.08
C PHE A 78 0.07 -12.21 3.74
N GLU A 79 -0.47 -11.63 2.67
CA GLU A 79 -0.47 -12.21 1.32
C GLU A 79 0.66 -11.69 0.42
N ARG A 80 1.10 -10.44 0.62
CA ARG A 80 1.98 -9.67 -0.28
C ARG A 80 3.12 -8.99 0.47
N TYR A 81 3.71 -9.71 1.40
CA TYR A 81 4.90 -9.28 2.14
C TYR A 81 5.83 -10.47 2.35
N GLU A 82 7.13 -10.21 2.23
CA GLU A 82 8.19 -11.13 2.56
C GLU A 82 9.02 -10.49 3.65
N LYS A 83 9.25 -11.23 4.74
CA LYS A 83 10.14 -10.75 5.79
C LYS A 83 11.55 -10.57 5.23
N PRO A 84 12.29 -9.53 5.64
CA PRO A 84 13.71 -9.44 5.32
C PRO A 84 14.47 -10.61 5.94
N GLU A 85 15.69 -10.86 5.45
CA GLU A 85 16.62 -11.85 6.01
C GLU A 85 17.12 -11.39 7.39
N ALA A 86 16.27 -11.54 8.39
CA ALA A 86 16.51 -11.21 9.79
C ALA A 86 16.16 -12.40 10.68
N ASP A 87 17.00 -12.61 11.69
CA ASP A 87 16.87 -13.70 12.66
C ASP A 87 15.95 -13.28 13.82
N ILE A 88 16.03 -12.00 14.20
CA ILE A 88 15.34 -11.41 15.35
C ILE A 88 14.27 -10.42 14.87
N LEU A 89 13.08 -10.47 15.45
CA LEU A 89 12.06 -9.44 15.32
C LEU A 89 12.03 -8.56 16.56
N VAL A 90 12.17 -7.25 16.38
CA VAL A 90 11.95 -6.26 17.43
C VAL A 90 10.58 -5.61 17.22
N VAL A 91 9.69 -5.81 18.18
CA VAL A 91 8.35 -5.20 18.22
C VAL A 91 8.42 -3.88 18.96
N LEU A 92 8.22 -2.79 18.22
CA LEU A 92 8.22 -1.42 18.71
C LEU A 92 6.78 -0.97 19.05
N PRO A 93 6.59 -0.10 20.06
CA PRO A 93 5.28 0.45 20.38
C PRO A 93 4.83 1.49 19.34
N GLU A 94 3.53 1.78 19.33
CA GLU A 94 2.95 2.88 18.54
C GLU A 94 3.61 4.22 18.89
N SER A 95 3.85 5.06 17.88
CA SER A 95 4.53 6.35 18.05
C SER A 95 4.31 7.28 16.85
N GLY A 96 5.02 8.41 16.83
CA GLY A 96 5.01 9.34 15.71
C GLY A 96 5.46 8.67 14.40
N ARG A 97 4.74 8.93 13.31
CA ARG A 97 5.08 8.45 11.95
C ARG A 97 5.88 9.52 11.19
N PRO A 98 6.80 9.15 10.28
CA PRO A 98 7.19 7.79 9.91
C PRO A 98 8.02 7.10 11.01
N TYR A 99 7.69 5.85 11.32
CA TYR A 99 8.29 5.08 12.40
C TYR A 99 9.80 4.90 12.24
N SER A 100 10.29 4.66 11.02
CA SER A 100 11.72 4.48 10.75
C SER A 100 12.54 5.73 11.08
N LYS A 101 11.90 6.92 11.05
CA LYS A 101 12.53 8.18 11.43
C LYS A 101 12.46 8.40 12.94
N THR A 102 11.31 8.15 13.55
CA THR A 102 11.11 8.29 15.00
C THR A 102 12.01 7.36 15.78
N TYR A 103 12.14 6.10 15.34
CA TYR A 103 13.00 5.09 15.95
C TYR A 103 14.39 5.02 15.31
N TYR A 104 14.84 6.05 14.58
CA TYR A 104 16.09 5.98 13.81
C TYR A 104 17.29 5.59 14.67
N ASP A 105 17.48 6.23 15.82
CA ASP A 105 18.62 5.97 16.70
C ASP A 105 18.57 4.57 17.29
N VAL A 106 17.37 4.08 17.62
CA VAL A 106 17.13 2.73 18.14
C VAL A 106 17.46 1.69 17.06
N ILE A 107 16.86 1.84 15.87
CA ILE A 107 17.07 0.96 14.72
C ILE A 107 18.54 0.90 14.35
N LYS A 108 19.22 2.06 14.30
CA LYS A 108 20.64 2.15 13.97
C LYS A 108 21.51 1.41 14.99
N LYS A 109 21.35 1.70 16.28
CA LYS A 109 22.13 1.06 17.37
C LYS A 109 21.97 -0.45 17.39
N ILE A 110 20.76 -0.95 17.11
CA ILE A 110 20.47 -2.39 17.08
C ILE A 110 21.08 -3.01 15.82
N SER A 111 20.86 -2.42 14.64
CA SER A 111 21.34 -2.95 13.35
C SER A 111 22.87 -3.02 13.24
N GLU A 112 23.59 -2.19 14.00
CA GLU A 112 25.06 -2.23 14.10
C GLU A 112 25.57 -3.51 14.82
N LYS A 113 24.74 -4.14 15.65
CA LYS A 113 25.13 -5.27 16.52
C LYS A 113 24.50 -6.59 16.08
N VAL A 114 23.24 -6.56 15.69
CA VAL A 114 22.42 -7.75 15.45
C VAL A 114 21.68 -7.68 14.13
N ASN A 115 21.36 -8.85 13.58
CA ASN A 115 20.54 -8.99 12.40
C ASN A 115 19.05 -8.97 12.75
N ALA A 116 18.52 -7.78 13.02
CA ALA A 116 17.15 -7.58 13.47
C ALA A 116 16.27 -6.92 12.40
N HIS A 117 14.99 -7.29 12.40
CA HIS A 117 13.92 -6.63 11.69
C HIS A 117 12.99 -5.91 12.68
N PHE A 118 12.34 -4.85 12.25
CA PHE A 118 11.56 -3.96 13.12
C PHE A 118 10.12 -3.89 12.65
N VAL A 119 9.19 -4.12 13.56
CA VAL A 119 7.75 -3.98 13.31
C VAL A 119 7.14 -3.12 14.42
N VAL A 120 6.24 -2.22 14.07
CA VAL A 120 5.47 -1.45 15.04
C VAL A 120 4.14 -2.15 15.31
N ASN A 121 3.80 -2.36 16.58
CA ASN A 121 2.45 -2.76 16.97
C ASN A 121 1.57 -1.50 16.98
N SER A 122 0.82 -1.28 15.89
CA SER A 122 0.07 -0.04 15.64
C SER A 122 -1.44 -0.24 15.74
N VAL A 123 -2.21 0.85 15.68
CA VAL A 123 -3.69 0.78 15.56
C VAL A 123 -4.16 0.09 14.29
N PHE A 124 -3.34 0.06 13.24
CA PHE A 124 -3.66 -0.63 11.99
C PHE A 124 -3.33 -2.13 12.06
N GLY A 125 -2.72 -2.59 13.16
CA GLY A 125 -2.08 -3.90 13.28
C GLY A 125 -0.55 -3.79 13.15
N PRO A 126 0.15 -4.90 12.85
CA PRO A 126 1.59 -4.88 12.64
C PRO A 126 1.95 -3.97 11.46
N VAL A 127 2.95 -3.11 11.64
CA VAL A 127 3.51 -2.26 10.58
C VAL A 127 5.02 -2.46 10.53
N PRO A 128 5.52 -3.29 9.60
CA PRO A 128 6.94 -3.32 9.24
C PRO A 128 7.42 -1.92 8.88
N VAL A 129 8.63 -1.55 9.31
CA VAL A 129 9.16 -0.19 9.09
C VAL A 129 9.29 0.18 7.61
N GLU A 130 9.21 -0.79 6.70
CA GLU A 130 9.12 -0.65 5.26
C GLU A 130 7.84 0.07 4.81
N PHE A 131 6.75 -0.03 5.58
CA PHE A 131 5.41 0.45 5.21
C PHE A 131 5.03 1.79 5.85
N ASP A 132 5.88 2.35 6.69
CA ASP A 132 5.57 3.52 7.53
C ASP A 132 5.32 4.83 6.76
N GLU A 133 5.73 4.91 5.50
CA GLU A 133 5.50 6.05 4.59
C GLU A 133 4.38 5.81 3.56
N MET A 134 3.85 4.58 3.49
CA MET A 134 2.78 4.15 2.56
C MET A 134 1.39 4.46 3.12
N TYR A 135 0.45 4.84 2.25
CA TYR A 135 -0.96 4.99 2.63
C TYR A 135 -1.60 3.62 2.97
N PRO A 136 -2.41 3.49 4.05
CA PRO A 136 -2.91 4.56 4.91
C PRO A 136 -1.99 4.95 6.08
N ILE A 137 -0.91 4.23 6.31
CA ILE A 137 -0.04 4.39 7.48
C ILE A 137 0.59 5.78 7.52
N GLY A 138 1.44 6.12 6.54
CA GLY A 138 2.25 7.34 6.60
C GLY A 138 1.48 8.65 6.51
N GLN A 139 0.23 8.59 6.01
CA GLN A 139 -0.67 9.75 5.89
C GLN A 139 -1.86 9.65 6.85
N SER A 140 -1.72 8.87 7.92
CA SER A 140 -2.72 8.80 8.98
C SER A 140 -2.53 9.89 10.03
N VAL A 141 -3.65 10.36 10.57
CA VAL A 141 -3.73 11.17 11.77
C VAL A 141 -4.40 10.31 12.83
N VAL A 142 -3.64 10.00 13.86
CA VAL A 142 -4.04 9.12 14.97
C VAL A 142 -3.71 9.86 16.27
N PRO A 143 -4.60 9.87 17.27
CA PRO A 143 -4.29 10.41 18.60
C PRO A 143 -3.08 9.70 19.23
N ASP A 144 -2.38 10.37 20.15
CA ASP A 144 -1.19 9.81 20.81
C ASP A 144 -1.55 8.60 21.70
N GLU A 145 -2.70 8.65 22.37
CA GLU A 145 -3.19 7.59 23.24
C GLU A 145 -4.16 6.68 22.49
N VAL A 146 -3.62 5.60 21.91
CA VAL A 146 -4.40 4.59 21.20
C VAL A 146 -3.91 3.20 21.52
N GLU A 147 -4.85 2.30 21.78
CA GLU A 147 -4.54 0.89 22.00
C GLU A 147 -4.20 0.20 20.66
N PRO A 148 -3.08 -0.52 20.58
CA PRO A 148 -2.71 -1.28 19.39
C PRO A 148 -3.54 -2.56 19.24
N GLU A 149 -3.44 -3.20 18.07
CA GLU A 149 -4.20 -4.41 17.75
C GLU A 149 -3.40 -5.69 18.07
N ASP A 150 -3.32 -6.01 19.36
CA ASP A 150 -2.49 -7.09 19.92
C ASP A 150 -2.75 -8.49 19.34
N ASN A 151 -3.94 -8.74 18.82
CA ASN A 151 -4.24 -10.04 18.19
C ASN A 151 -3.53 -10.19 16.84
N LEU A 152 -3.43 -9.12 16.06
CA LEU A 152 -2.83 -9.17 14.72
C LEU A 152 -1.31 -9.28 14.79
N ILE A 153 -0.66 -8.66 15.78
CA ILE A 153 0.80 -8.79 15.95
C ILE A 153 1.17 -10.23 16.34
N LYS A 154 0.37 -10.90 17.17
CA LYS A 154 0.57 -12.32 17.50
C LYS A 154 0.44 -13.22 16.27
N GLU A 155 -0.56 -12.97 15.43
CA GLU A 155 -0.74 -13.68 14.15
C GLU A 155 0.46 -13.44 13.22
N TYR A 156 0.94 -12.20 13.13
CA TYR A 156 2.12 -11.84 12.34
C TYR A 156 3.39 -12.55 12.80
N ILE A 157 3.65 -12.57 14.11
CA ILE A 157 4.79 -13.30 14.69
C ILE A 157 4.71 -14.78 14.30
N LYS A 158 3.54 -15.41 14.46
CA LYS A 158 3.31 -16.81 14.13
C LYS A 158 3.47 -17.09 12.63
N ARG A 159 3.01 -16.19 11.77
CA ARG A 159 3.02 -16.36 10.31
C ARG A 159 4.42 -16.29 9.72
N PHE A 160 5.24 -15.35 10.20
CA PHE A 160 6.55 -15.07 9.63
C PHE A 160 7.70 -15.81 10.32
N ASP A 161 7.44 -16.49 11.45
CA ASP A 161 8.35 -17.46 12.08
C ASP A 161 9.78 -16.92 12.24
N TYR A 162 9.92 -15.88 13.07
CA TYR A 162 11.24 -15.38 13.47
C TYR A 162 11.80 -16.28 14.57
N HIS A 163 13.12 -16.46 14.59
CA HIS A 163 13.77 -17.29 15.60
C HIS A 163 13.59 -16.71 17.01
N ASP A 164 13.79 -15.39 17.15
CA ASP A 164 13.56 -14.65 18.38
C ASP A 164 12.66 -13.44 18.15
N VAL A 165 11.85 -13.13 19.17
CA VAL A 165 10.94 -11.98 19.17
C VAL A 165 11.12 -11.20 20.47
N LEU A 166 11.50 -9.93 20.35
CA LEU A 166 11.75 -9.05 21.47
C LEU A 166 10.77 -7.87 21.44
N ASN A 167 10.07 -7.65 22.55
CA ASN A 167 9.27 -6.45 22.72
C ASN A 167 10.16 -5.33 23.25
N TRP A 168 10.15 -4.18 22.58
CA TRP A 168 10.98 -3.04 22.95
C TRP A 168 10.61 -2.51 24.34
N LYS A 169 11.59 -2.48 25.24
CA LYS A 169 11.52 -2.00 26.63
C LYS A 169 12.81 -1.23 26.99
N ASP A 170 13.25 -0.38 26.07
CA ASP A 170 14.45 0.48 26.20
C ASP A 170 15.72 -0.31 26.58
N ASP A 171 16.39 0.08 27.68
CA ASP A 171 17.69 -0.48 28.08
C ASP A 171 17.67 -1.99 28.30
N LYS A 172 16.54 -2.56 28.73
CA LYS A 172 16.41 -4.02 28.93
C LYS A 172 16.55 -4.78 27.62
N THR A 173 15.95 -4.28 26.54
CA THR A 173 16.06 -4.91 25.22
C THR A 173 17.50 -4.85 24.71
N PHE A 174 18.26 -3.80 25.03
CA PHE A 174 19.68 -3.75 24.67
C PHE A 174 20.52 -4.80 25.38
N GLU A 175 20.20 -5.15 26.63
CA GLU A 175 20.90 -6.19 27.37
C GLU A 175 20.63 -7.58 26.79
N GLU A 176 19.37 -7.88 26.49
CA GLU A 176 18.95 -9.13 25.86
C GLU A 176 19.60 -9.31 24.47
N LEU A 177 19.78 -8.21 23.73
CA LEU A 177 20.41 -8.23 22.40
C LEU A 177 21.94 -8.48 22.42
N LYS A 178 22.62 -8.35 23.57
CA LYS A 178 24.09 -8.54 23.65
C LYS A 178 24.54 -9.99 23.39
N SER A 179 23.64 -10.95 23.58
CA SER A 179 23.90 -12.39 23.35
C SER A 179 23.97 -12.74 21.86
N PHE A 180 23.37 -11.92 20.99
CA PHE A 180 23.33 -12.12 19.56
C PHE A 180 24.47 -11.32 18.89
N LYS A 181 25.33 -11.99 18.12
CA LYS A 181 26.43 -11.34 17.39
C LYS A 181 26.39 -11.75 15.93
N LYS A 182 25.69 -10.95 15.13
CA LYS A 182 25.70 -11.09 13.66
C LYS A 182 25.38 -9.75 13.04
N LYS A 183 26.35 -9.20 12.30
CA LYS A 183 26.18 -7.91 11.62
C LYS A 183 25.08 -8.03 10.56
N SER A 184 24.11 -7.11 10.60
CA SER A 184 23.01 -7.12 9.64
C SER A 184 23.46 -6.68 8.25
N SER A 185 22.97 -7.37 7.21
CA SER A 185 23.00 -6.90 5.82
C SER A 185 21.76 -6.05 5.48
N PHE A 186 20.91 -5.75 6.46
CA PHE A 186 19.65 -5.03 6.29
C PHE A 186 19.89 -3.61 5.78
N ASN A 187 19.52 -3.37 4.53
CA ASN A 187 19.41 -2.04 3.96
C ASN A 187 17.93 -1.64 3.94
N ILE A 188 17.53 -0.80 4.90
CA ILE A 188 16.13 -0.38 5.09
C ILE A 188 15.53 0.25 3.83
N ASP A 189 16.31 1.02 3.05
CA ASP A 189 15.79 1.64 1.84
C ASP A 189 15.48 0.59 0.76
N VAL A 190 16.39 -0.37 0.58
CA VAL A 190 16.22 -1.45 -0.40
C VAL A 190 15.05 -2.37 0.01
N GLN A 191 14.92 -2.68 1.30
CA GLN A 191 13.79 -3.48 1.79
C GLN A 191 12.48 -2.70 1.66
N LYS A 192 12.46 -1.42 2.03
CA LYS A 192 11.31 -0.53 1.84
C LYS A 192 10.80 -0.54 0.40
N ILE A 193 11.70 -0.38 -0.60
CA ILE A 193 11.25 -0.39 -2.00
C ILE A 193 10.73 -1.76 -2.46
N LYS A 194 11.35 -2.86 -2.02
CA LYS A 194 10.96 -4.22 -2.40
C LYS A 194 9.60 -4.58 -1.79
N SER A 195 9.44 -4.34 -0.49
CA SER A 195 8.22 -4.65 0.26
C SER A 195 7.04 -3.83 -0.25
N VAL A 196 7.20 -2.50 -0.45
CA VAL A 196 6.11 -1.66 -0.97
C VAL A 196 5.76 -2.06 -2.41
N ALA A 197 6.73 -2.43 -3.23
CA ALA A 197 6.47 -2.90 -4.59
C ALA A 197 5.72 -4.24 -4.58
N PHE A 198 6.09 -5.18 -3.71
CA PHE A 198 5.37 -6.45 -3.57
C PHE A 198 3.93 -6.22 -3.11
N TYR A 199 3.73 -5.36 -2.11
CA TYR A 199 2.40 -4.97 -1.64
C TYR A 199 1.55 -4.37 -2.78
N GLN A 200 2.14 -3.51 -3.60
CA GLN A 200 1.45 -2.78 -4.66
C GLN A 200 1.16 -3.66 -5.89
N PHE A 201 2.18 -4.37 -6.41
CA PHE A 201 2.15 -5.04 -7.71
C PHE A 201 1.95 -6.56 -7.64
N GLY A 202 2.01 -7.16 -6.45
CA GLY A 202 2.08 -8.63 -6.32
C GLY A 202 3.49 -9.13 -6.62
N LYS A 203 3.63 -10.43 -6.95
CA LYS A 203 4.92 -11.17 -7.02
C LYS A 203 5.93 -10.57 -8.01
N CYS A 204 6.60 -9.50 -7.60
CA CYS A 204 7.46 -8.67 -8.43
C CYS A 204 8.93 -8.64 -7.95
N GLN A 205 9.35 -9.60 -7.13
CA GLN A 205 10.70 -9.71 -6.58
C GLN A 205 11.77 -9.59 -7.68
N ASP A 206 11.48 -10.21 -8.83
CA ASP A 206 12.36 -10.25 -9.99
C ASP A 206 12.55 -8.90 -10.69
N LEU A 207 11.69 -7.91 -10.41
CA LEU A 207 11.84 -6.53 -10.88
C LEU A 207 13.16 -5.91 -10.42
N PHE A 208 13.68 -6.36 -9.27
CA PHE A 208 14.87 -5.83 -8.61
C PHE A 208 16.13 -6.67 -8.83
N ARG A 209 16.12 -7.62 -9.77
CA ARG A 209 17.33 -8.39 -10.15
C ARG A 209 18.35 -7.47 -10.83
N GLY A 210 19.51 -7.31 -10.20
CA GLY A 210 20.62 -6.50 -10.70
C GLY A 210 21.08 -5.43 -9.73
N LYS A 211 21.86 -4.46 -10.22
CA LYS A 211 22.38 -3.36 -9.41
C LYS A 211 21.29 -2.33 -9.17
N ILE A 212 20.86 -2.21 -7.92
CA ILE A 212 19.85 -1.23 -7.49
C ILE A 212 20.53 0.10 -7.17
N LYS A 213 20.02 1.19 -7.73
CA LYS A 213 20.39 2.57 -7.39
C LYS A 213 19.16 3.36 -6.99
N ILE A 214 19.21 3.99 -5.82
CA ILE A 214 18.11 4.77 -5.26
C ILE A 214 18.50 6.25 -5.28
N VAL A 215 17.65 7.10 -5.86
CA VAL A 215 17.81 8.56 -5.81
C VAL A 215 16.90 9.11 -4.72
N LYS A 216 17.49 9.83 -3.77
CA LYS A 216 16.79 10.47 -2.66
C LYS A 216 16.72 11.98 -2.87
N SER A 217 15.70 12.60 -2.29
CA SER A 217 15.61 14.06 -2.16
C SER A 217 16.57 14.60 -1.10
N LYS A 218 16.71 15.93 -1.02
CA LYS A 218 17.52 16.61 0.02
C LYS A 218 17.15 16.19 1.44
N ASN A 219 15.87 15.86 1.67
CA ASN A 219 15.34 15.47 2.98
C ASN A 219 15.39 13.94 3.21
N GLY A 220 16.18 13.21 2.42
CA GLY A 220 16.38 11.76 2.58
C GLY A 220 15.27 10.87 2.01
N LYS A 221 14.12 11.43 1.58
CA LYS A 221 13.02 10.64 0.99
C LYS A 221 13.40 10.03 -0.36
N ILE A 222 13.10 8.75 -0.54
CA ILE A 222 13.30 8.04 -1.81
C ILE A 222 12.40 8.66 -2.90
N ARG A 223 12.96 8.88 -4.09
CA ARG A 223 12.24 9.49 -5.23
C ARG A 223 12.23 8.61 -6.46
N ASN A 224 13.37 8.06 -6.85
CA ASN A 224 13.47 7.22 -8.04
C ASN A 224 14.27 5.96 -7.73
N VAL A 225 13.88 4.86 -8.37
CA VAL A 225 14.53 3.56 -8.27
C VAL A 225 14.99 3.15 -9.66
N PHE A 226 16.28 2.81 -9.74
CA PHE A 226 16.94 2.34 -10.95
C PHE A 226 17.45 0.91 -10.73
N VAL A 227 17.38 0.09 -11.77
CA VAL A 227 17.97 -1.26 -11.81
C VAL A 227 18.75 -1.40 -13.09
N ASN A 228 20.06 -1.65 -12.99
CA ASN A 228 20.99 -1.66 -14.11
C ASN A 228 20.89 -0.37 -14.94
N ASP A 229 20.90 0.78 -14.26
CA ASP A 229 20.79 2.15 -14.81
C ASP A 229 19.49 2.51 -15.54
N GLU A 230 18.51 1.60 -15.60
CA GLU A 230 17.17 1.90 -16.10
C GLU A 230 16.24 2.42 -14.99
N HIS A 231 15.55 3.54 -15.22
CA HIS A 231 14.54 4.06 -14.29
C HIS A 231 13.29 3.18 -14.33
N ILE A 232 13.06 2.39 -13.28
CA ILE A 232 11.93 1.44 -13.23
C ILE A 232 10.72 1.99 -12.48
N LEU A 233 10.92 2.75 -11.39
CA LEU A 233 9.87 3.24 -10.51
C LEU A 233 10.17 4.64 -9.97
N SER A 234 9.15 5.46 -9.79
CA SER A 234 9.21 6.73 -9.03
C SER A 234 8.27 6.68 -7.83
N VAL A 235 8.70 7.17 -6.67
CA VAL A 235 7.88 7.22 -5.45
C VAL A 235 6.94 8.42 -5.48
N ARG A 236 5.66 8.18 -5.19
CA ARG A 236 4.62 9.18 -5.06
C ARG A 236 4.53 9.70 -3.62
N ASN A 237 3.78 10.78 -3.41
CA ASN A 237 3.63 11.38 -2.08
C ASN A 237 2.88 10.50 -1.05
N ASP A 238 2.15 9.49 -1.53
CA ASP A 238 1.43 8.51 -0.72
C ASP A 238 2.21 7.20 -0.50
N GLY A 239 3.53 7.24 -0.75
CA GLY A 239 4.47 6.13 -0.53
C GLY A 239 4.43 5.01 -1.58
N PHE A 240 3.42 4.98 -2.44
CA PHE A 240 3.34 4.03 -3.56
C PHE A 240 4.20 4.46 -4.76
N PHE A 241 4.38 3.55 -5.72
CA PHE A 241 5.15 3.78 -6.93
C PHE A 241 4.28 4.21 -8.12
N THR A 242 4.87 5.06 -8.95
CA THR A 242 4.55 5.21 -10.37
C THR A 242 5.49 4.33 -11.18
N LEU A 243 4.92 3.55 -12.09
CA LEU A 243 5.64 2.66 -12.99
C LEU A 243 6.23 3.45 -14.16
N LYS A 244 7.44 3.10 -14.58
CA LYS A 244 8.08 3.62 -15.80
C LYS A 244 8.17 2.52 -16.86
N MET A 245 8.26 2.89 -18.14
CA MET A 245 8.24 1.90 -19.23
C MET A 245 9.27 0.76 -19.10
N PRO A 246 10.54 0.99 -18.70
CA PRO A 246 11.47 -0.11 -18.44
C PRO A 246 10.98 -1.06 -17.34
N GLY A 247 10.46 -0.51 -16.24
CA GLY A 247 9.86 -1.28 -15.15
C GLY A 247 8.60 -2.03 -15.60
N ALA A 248 7.79 -1.43 -16.46
CA ALA A 248 6.57 -2.02 -17.00
C ALA A 248 6.84 -3.22 -17.89
N LYS A 249 7.83 -3.14 -18.77
CA LYS A 249 8.27 -4.27 -19.60
C LYS A 249 8.75 -5.44 -18.73
N LYS A 250 9.53 -5.15 -17.69
CA LYS A 250 9.97 -6.17 -16.72
C LYS A 250 8.79 -6.76 -15.96
N LEU A 251 7.91 -5.93 -15.38
CA LEU A 251 6.70 -6.40 -14.68
C LEU A 251 5.81 -7.27 -15.57
N HIS A 252 5.58 -6.85 -16.82
CA HIS A 252 4.82 -7.61 -17.81
C HIS A 252 5.41 -9.01 -18.04
N SER A 253 6.74 -9.12 -18.15
CA SER A 253 7.41 -10.41 -18.34
C SER A 253 7.40 -11.34 -17.13
N ILE A 254 7.34 -10.82 -15.89
CA ILE A 254 7.42 -11.62 -14.66
C ILE A 254 6.04 -11.99 -14.10
N LEU A 255 5.07 -11.09 -14.23
CA LEU A 255 3.73 -11.28 -13.68
C LEU A 255 2.92 -12.13 -14.64
N LYS A 256 2.33 -13.21 -14.12
CA LYS A 256 1.45 -14.09 -14.91
C LYS A 256 0.21 -13.32 -15.35
N TYR A 257 -0.27 -13.59 -16.56
CA TYR A 257 -1.59 -13.11 -16.97
C TYR A 257 -2.68 -13.67 -16.02
N PRO A 258 -3.66 -12.87 -15.58
CA PRO A 258 -3.95 -11.48 -15.97
C PRO A 258 -3.36 -10.41 -15.05
N ASN A 259 -2.44 -10.70 -14.13
CA ASN A 259 -2.01 -9.74 -13.09
C ASN A 259 -1.56 -8.38 -13.66
N MET A 260 -2.15 -7.30 -13.15
CA MET A 260 -2.02 -5.91 -13.56
C MET A 260 -2.48 -5.56 -14.99
N ARG A 261 -3.06 -6.49 -15.75
CA ARG A 261 -3.48 -6.23 -17.14
C ARG A 261 -4.83 -5.52 -17.20
N VAL A 262 -4.90 -4.54 -18.11
CA VAL A 262 -6.14 -4.06 -18.71
C VAL A 262 -6.06 -4.35 -20.20
N VAL A 263 -6.87 -5.31 -20.64
CA VAL A 263 -6.92 -5.77 -22.03
C VAL A 263 -7.89 -4.89 -22.80
N VAL A 264 -7.42 -4.31 -23.91
CA VAL A 264 -8.21 -3.46 -24.79
C VAL A 264 -8.52 -4.15 -26.12
N ASN A 265 -9.59 -3.72 -26.78
CA ASN A 265 -9.86 -4.12 -28.15
C ASN A 265 -8.85 -3.50 -29.13
N ASP A 266 -8.74 -4.11 -30.31
CA ASP A 266 -7.75 -3.76 -31.33
C ASP A 266 -7.95 -2.31 -31.85
N ASP A 267 -9.20 -1.84 -31.91
CA ASP A 267 -9.55 -0.48 -32.35
C ASP A 267 -8.95 0.63 -31.45
N ALA A 268 -8.72 0.34 -30.16
CA ALA A 268 -8.18 1.31 -29.23
C ALA A 268 -6.65 1.40 -29.27
N VAL A 269 -5.97 0.37 -29.80
CA VAL A 269 -4.51 0.23 -29.75
C VAL A 269 -3.77 1.42 -30.38
N PRO A 270 -4.13 1.94 -31.57
CA PRO A 270 -3.44 3.09 -32.18
C PRO A 270 -3.50 4.33 -31.27
N PHE A 271 -4.68 4.63 -30.72
CA PHE A 271 -4.89 5.79 -29.86
C PHE A 271 -4.11 5.69 -28.54
N ILE A 272 -4.01 4.49 -27.96
CA ILE A 272 -3.27 4.28 -26.71
C ILE A 272 -1.76 4.46 -26.95
N ARG A 273 -1.24 4.02 -28.10
CA ARG A 273 0.16 4.26 -28.47
C ARG A 273 0.48 5.74 -28.67
N GLU A 274 -0.52 6.55 -29.02
CA GLU A 274 -0.43 8.02 -29.05
C GLU A 274 -0.60 8.69 -27.67
N GLY A 275 -0.76 7.90 -26.59
CA GLY A 275 -0.93 8.39 -25.23
C GLY A 275 -2.36 8.80 -24.87
N LYS A 276 -3.37 8.45 -25.68
CA LYS A 276 -4.78 8.71 -25.35
C LYS A 276 -5.27 7.77 -24.24
N ASN A 277 -6.19 8.26 -23.41
CA ASN A 277 -6.78 7.50 -22.31
C ASN A 277 -7.60 6.29 -22.81
N VAL A 278 -7.66 5.23 -21.99
CA VAL A 278 -8.52 4.07 -22.25
C VAL A 278 -9.92 4.36 -21.73
N PHE A 279 -10.91 4.34 -22.60
CA PHE A 279 -12.33 4.39 -22.21
C PHE A 279 -12.85 2.98 -21.88
N SER A 280 -13.74 2.87 -20.89
CA SER A 280 -14.32 1.59 -20.42
C SER A 280 -14.91 0.75 -21.57
N LYS A 281 -15.58 1.39 -22.52
CA LYS A 281 -16.15 0.71 -23.71
C LYS A 281 -15.15 -0.07 -24.57
N PHE A 282 -13.86 0.21 -24.45
CA PHE A 282 -12.79 -0.46 -25.19
C PHE A 282 -12.07 -1.53 -24.36
N VAL A 283 -12.37 -1.64 -23.07
CA VAL A 283 -11.83 -2.68 -22.20
C VAL A 283 -12.61 -3.97 -22.43
N VAL A 284 -11.90 -5.05 -22.74
CA VAL A 284 -12.50 -6.38 -22.99
C VAL A 284 -12.21 -7.37 -21.85
N GLU A 285 -11.13 -7.15 -21.11
CA GLU A 285 -10.76 -7.94 -19.94
C GLU A 285 -9.87 -7.07 -19.00
N CYS A 286 -9.90 -7.30 -17.70
CA CYS A 286 -9.18 -6.51 -16.70
C CYS A 286 -8.90 -7.34 -15.45
N ASP A 287 -7.68 -7.35 -14.91
CA ASP A 287 -7.33 -8.07 -13.68
C ASP A 287 -8.36 -7.82 -12.55
N PRO A 288 -8.98 -8.87 -11.96
CA PRO A 288 -9.94 -8.70 -10.86
C PRO A 288 -9.36 -8.05 -9.60
N GLU A 289 -8.05 -8.01 -9.44
CA GLU A 289 -7.41 -7.34 -8.31
C GLU A 289 -7.13 -5.85 -8.54
N ILE A 290 -7.35 -5.32 -9.76
CA ILE A 290 -7.21 -3.89 -10.03
C ILE A 290 -8.25 -3.08 -9.23
N ARG A 291 -7.76 -2.04 -8.57
CA ARG A 291 -8.56 -1.04 -7.86
C ARG A 291 -8.35 0.34 -8.47
N PRO A 292 -9.28 1.29 -8.26
CA PRO A 292 -9.05 2.67 -8.65
C PRO A 292 -7.72 3.18 -8.08
N LYS A 293 -6.98 3.94 -8.88
CA LYS A 293 -5.65 4.49 -8.61
C LYS A 293 -4.46 3.52 -8.68
N ASP A 294 -4.66 2.23 -8.96
CA ASP A 294 -3.57 1.30 -9.23
C ASP A 294 -2.83 1.64 -10.53
N GLU A 295 -1.55 1.29 -10.58
CA GLU A 295 -0.78 1.27 -11.83
C GLU A 295 -1.21 0.03 -12.63
N VAL A 296 -1.33 0.17 -13.96
CA VAL A 296 -1.78 -0.93 -14.82
C VAL A 296 -0.93 -1.05 -16.07
N LEU A 297 -0.84 -2.28 -16.57
CA LEU A 297 -0.26 -2.65 -17.86
C LEU A 297 -1.40 -2.72 -18.88
N ILE A 298 -1.37 -1.86 -19.89
CA ILE A 298 -2.39 -1.88 -20.95
C ILE A 298 -1.90 -2.80 -22.04
N VAL A 299 -2.67 -3.83 -22.35
CA VAL A 299 -2.29 -4.88 -23.30
C VAL A 299 -3.37 -5.09 -24.36
N ASP A 300 -2.99 -5.61 -25.53
CA ASP A 300 -3.95 -6.12 -26.49
C ASP A 300 -4.42 -7.54 -26.11
N LYS A 301 -5.31 -8.12 -26.93
CA LYS A 301 -5.85 -9.48 -26.70
C LYS A 301 -4.80 -10.59 -26.74
N LYS A 302 -3.59 -10.33 -27.24
CA LYS A 302 -2.47 -11.28 -27.29
C LYS A 302 -1.48 -11.05 -26.15
N ASP A 303 -1.87 -10.27 -25.13
CA ASP A 303 -1.02 -9.82 -24.01
C ASP A 303 0.22 -9.04 -24.50
N ALA A 304 0.17 -8.37 -25.65
CA ALA A 304 1.26 -7.48 -26.05
C ALA A 304 1.13 -6.14 -25.31
N LEU A 305 2.20 -5.71 -24.64
CA LEU A 305 2.22 -4.45 -23.90
C LEU A 305 2.09 -3.24 -24.84
N ILE A 306 0.98 -2.51 -24.71
CA ILE A 306 0.66 -1.33 -25.53
C ILE A 306 1.06 -0.04 -24.81
N GLY A 307 0.88 0.00 -23.49
CA GLY A 307 1.21 1.18 -22.69
C GLY A 307 1.04 0.94 -21.20
N ILE A 308 1.19 2.01 -20.43
CA ILE A 308 0.94 2.00 -18.99
C ILE A 308 -0.01 3.11 -18.60
N GLY A 309 -0.69 2.93 -17.49
CA GLY A 309 -1.61 3.95 -17.01
C GLY A 309 -1.95 3.77 -15.54
N ARG A 310 -2.93 4.55 -15.11
CA ARG A 310 -3.51 4.49 -13.78
C ARG A 310 -4.99 4.19 -13.90
N ALA A 311 -5.45 3.14 -13.23
CA ALA A 311 -6.84 2.78 -13.19
C ALA A 311 -7.68 3.92 -12.56
N VAL A 312 -8.83 4.20 -13.16
CA VAL A 312 -9.87 5.09 -12.62
C VAL A 312 -11.01 4.26 -12.05
N MET A 313 -11.20 3.05 -12.58
CA MET A 313 -12.26 2.11 -12.26
C MET A 313 -11.66 0.78 -11.80
N ASN A 314 -12.43 -0.05 -11.11
CA ASN A 314 -12.10 -1.47 -10.91
C ASN A 314 -12.49 -2.33 -12.13
N ARG A 315 -12.24 -3.64 -12.08
CA ARG A 315 -12.62 -4.59 -13.14
C ARG A 315 -14.10 -4.49 -13.50
N ASP A 316 -14.98 -4.63 -12.50
CA ASP A 316 -16.42 -4.74 -12.72
C ASP A 316 -16.99 -3.48 -13.39
N GLU A 317 -16.53 -2.31 -12.95
CA GLU A 317 -16.86 -1.02 -13.56
C GLU A 317 -16.34 -0.91 -15.00
N MET A 318 -15.08 -1.29 -15.27
CA MET A 318 -14.52 -1.23 -16.62
C MET A 318 -15.26 -2.12 -17.61
N LEU A 319 -15.66 -3.33 -17.20
CA LEU A 319 -16.37 -4.28 -18.06
C LEU A 319 -17.86 -3.94 -18.23
N SER A 320 -18.47 -3.31 -17.22
CA SER A 320 -19.90 -2.99 -17.23
C SER A 320 -20.20 -1.67 -17.95
N PHE A 321 -19.34 -0.66 -17.80
CA PHE A 321 -19.64 0.69 -18.29
C PHE A 321 -19.41 0.84 -19.80
N LYS A 322 -20.31 1.57 -20.47
CA LYS A 322 -20.21 1.90 -21.91
C LYS A 322 -19.65 3.30 -22.18
N LYS A 323 -19.37 4.07 -21.13
CA LYS A 323 -18.81 5.43 -21.18
C LYS A 323 -17.89 5.67 -19.98
N GLY A 324 -17.03 6.68 -20.09
CA GLY A 324 -16.10 7.06 -19.04
C GLY A 324 -14.69 6.49 -19.24
N ILE A 325 -13.72 7.12 -18.59
CA ILE A 325 -12.32 6.71 -18.64
C ILE A 325 -12.12 5.56 -17.66
N GLY A 326 -11.65 4.40 -18.15
CA GLY A 326 -11.25 3.27 -17.32
C GLY A 326 -9.79 3.40 -16.85
N VAL A 327 -8.89 3.85 -17.74
CA VAL A 327 -7.48 4.05 -17.43
C VAL A 327 -6.99 5.39 -17.96
N LYS A 328 -6.30 6.16 -17.11
CA LYS A 328 -5.54 7.34 -17.54
C LYS A 328 -4.14 6.92 -17.98
N VAL A 329 -3.83 7.10 -19.26
CA VAL A 329 -2.53 6.72 -19.85
C VAL A 329 -1.46 7.75 -19.45
N ARG A 330 -0.20 7.31 -19.40
CA ARG A 330 0.96 8.12 -19.01
C ARG A 330 2.10 8.08 -20.01
#